data_AF-A0A7J6ICN4-F1
#
_entry.id   AF-A0A7J6ICN4-F1
#
_cell.length_a   1.000
_cell.length_b   1.000
_cell.length_c   1.000
_cell.angle_alpha   90.00
_cell.angle_beta   90.00
_cell.angle_gamma   90.00
#
_symmetry.space_group_name_H-M   'P 1'
#
loop_
_entity.id
_entity.type
_entity.pdbx_description
1 polymer ?
#
loop_
_entity_poly.entity_id
_entity_poly.type
_entity_poly.pdbx_seq_one_letter_code
_entity_poly.pdbx_strand_id
1 'polypeptide(L)'
;MLRDTTASASPRCEMDHGSGVQWDAFYGPKYNVVSNFCNGKTENDLVPLVWYVDMEGIRKTTVNQRSPPVTPGIYENYEVRLEWAPQEPFNSNTCLRTCLEAFQDVASSPCGHTGGEGNAMAKNGTWDVGCGNYSWSISRYEHISSSSRDFNQQTQTSLYQASSSVLAPTLLHAG
;
A
#
# COMPACT_ATOMS: atom_id res chain seq x y z
N MET A 1 6.60 19.86 -30.40
CA MET A 1 7.11 19.51 -29.06
C MET A 1 7.50 18.05 -29.11
N LEU A 2 8.79 17.75 -29.22
CA LEU A 2 9.31 16.37 -29.21
C LEU A 2 9.34 15.92 -27.75
N ARG A 3 8.53 14.94 -27.37
CA ARG A 3 8.66 14.26 -26.07
C ARG A 3 9.78 13.25 -26.22
N ASP A 4 10.77 13.30 -25.34
CA ASP A 4 11.78 12.25 -25.20
C ASP A 4 11.07 10.97 -24.74
N THR A 5 10.67 10.14 -25.69
CA THR A 5 10.10 8.81 -25.43
C THR A 5 11.24 7.82 -25.16
N THR A 6 12.07 8.12 -24.16
CA THR A 6 13.15 7.23 -23.74
C THR A 6 12.74 6.52 -22.45
N ALA A 7 12.64 5.19 -22.53
CA ALA A 7 12.40 4.34 -21.38
C ALA A 7 13.38 4.66 -20.26
N SER A 8 12.94 4.56 -19.01
CA SER A 8 13.82 4.75 -17.88
C SER A 8 14.71 3.52 -17.68
N ALA A 9 16.01 3.74 -17.44
CA ALA A 9 16.96 2.65 -17.20
C ALA A 9 16.67 1.82 -15.94
N SER A 10 15.91 2.38 -14.98
CA SER A 10 15.55 1.73 -13.73
C SER A 10 14.19 2.23 -13.21
N PRO A 11 13.48 1.43 -12.41
CA PRO A 11 12.28 1.90 -11.72
C PRO A 11 12.59 3.03 -10.74
N ARG A 12 11.59 3.88 -10.48
CA ARG A 12 11.62 4.95 -9.49
C ARG A 12 10.66 4.61 -8.36
N CYS A 13 11.10 4.75 -7.12
CA CYS A 13 10.32 4.38 -5.95
C CYS A 13 10.73 5.17 -4.71
N GLU A 14 9.86 5.15 -3.70
CA GLU A 14 10.12 5.72 -2.39
C GLU A 14 10.97 4.74 -1.56
N MET A 15 12.24 5.07 -1.39
CA MET A 15 13.24 4.22 -0.71
C MET A 15 13.30 4.42 0.80
N ASP A 16 12.64 5.46 1.32
CA ASP A 16 12.65 5.86 2.73
C ASP A 16 11.95 4.85 3.65
N HIS A 17 10.91 4.19 3.14
CA HIS A 17 10.12 3.24 3.91
C HIS A 17 9.71 2.01 3.10
N GLY A 18 10.19 0.84 3.52
CA GLY A 18 9.67 -0.43 3.04
C GLY A 18 8.20 -0.64 3.40
N SER A 19 7.49 -1.38 2.55
CA SER A 19 6.09 -1.74 2.73
C SER A 19 5.87 -2.81 3.81
N GLY A 20 6.91 -3.58 4.14
CA GLY A 20 6.81 -4.80 4.95
C GLY A 20 6.34 -6.02 4.14
N VAL A 21 6.09 -5.87 2.84
CA VAL A 21 5.94 -6.98 1.89
C VAL A 21 7.31 -7.34 1.35
N GLN A 22 7.68 -8.62 1.42
CA GLN A 22 8.93 -9.09 0.86
C GLN A 22 8.90 -9.08 -0.67
N TRP A 23 10.05 -8.83 -1.31
CA TRP A 23 10.16 -8.78 -2.77
C TRP A 23 9.76 -10.08 -3.46
N ASP A 24 10.04 -11.23 -2.83
CA ASP A 24 9.69 -12.56 -3.33
C ASP A 24 8.20 -12.88 -3.14
N ALA A 25 7.52 -12.18 -2.21
CA ALA A 25 6.08 -12.24 -2.11
C ALA A 25 5.41 -11.43 -3.23
N PHE A 26 6.07 -10.34 -3.67
CA PHE A 26 5.59 -9.50 -4.76
C PHE A 26 5.78 -10.18 -6.12
N TYR A 27 6.96 -10.77 -6.36
CA TYR A 27 7.30 -11.52 -7.57
C TYR A 27 8.13 -12.75 -7.24
N GLY A 28 7.48 -13.86 -6.87
CA GLY A 28 8.18 -15.11 -6.57
C GLY A 28 7.33 -16.36 -6.80
N PRO A 29 7.89 -17.54 -6.48
CA PRO A 29 7.24 -18.81 -6.76
C PRO A 29 6.12 -19.13 -5.77
N LYS A 30 6.17 -18.58 -4.55
CA LYS A 30 5.19 -18.84 -3.49
C LYS A 30 3.99 -17.90 -3.57
N TYR A 31 4.26 -16.61 -3.82
CA TYR A 31 3.25 -15.59 -4.06
C TYR A 31 3.65 -14.80 -5.30
N ASN A 32 2.67 -14.43 -6.12
CA ASN A 32 2.91 -13.68 -7.34
C ASN A 32 1.76 -12.69 -7.55
N VAL A 33 1.90 -11.54 -6.91
CA VAL A 33 0.90 -10.47 -6.87
C VAL A 33 0.54 -9.98 -8.27
N VAL A 34 1.51 -9.99 -9.19
CA VAL A 34 1.39 -9.34 -10.49
C VAL A 34 0.92 -10.27 -11.60
N SER A 35 0.96 -11.60 -11.41
CA SER A 35 0.69 -12.59 -12.45
C SER A 35 -0.68 -12.38 -13.13
N ASN A 36 -1.76 -12.34 -12.35
CA ASN A 36 -3.11 -12.18 -12.92
C ASN A 36 -3.32 -10.82 -13.57
N PHE A 37 -2.72 -9.76 -13.02
CA PHE A 37 -2.75 -8.43 -13.62
C PHE A 37 -2.07 -8.43 -14.99
N CYS A 38 -0.89 -9.04 -15.10
CA CYS A 38 -0.17 -9.15 -16.35
C CYS A 38 -0.88 -10.05 -17.37
N ASN A 39 -1.54 -11.13 -16.93
CA ASN A 39 -2.35 -11.97 -17.81
C ASN A 39 -3.63 -11.28 -18.30
N GLY A 40 -4.19 -10.38 -17.49
CA GLY A 40 -5.38 -9.61 -17.84
C GLY A 40 -5.11 -8.45 -18.80
N LYS A 41 -3.84 -8.17 -19.12
CA LYS A 41 -3.44 -7.11 -20.04
C LYS A 41 -3.43 -7.62 -21.48
N THR A 42 -4.16 -6.94 -22.35
CA THR A 42 -3.95 -7.00 -23.80
C THR A 42 -2.89 -5.96 -24.16
N GLU A 43 -1.68 -6.42 -24.52
CA GLU A 43 -0.53 -5.52 -24.72
C GLU A 43 -0.76 -4.44 -25.80
N ASN A 44 -1.72 -4.65 -26.71
CA ASN A 44 -1.99 -3.76 -27.84
C ASN A 44 -3.01 -2.64 -27.53
N ASP A 45 -3.70 -2.68 -26.40
CA ASP A 45 -4.73 -1.70 -26.11
C ASP A 45 -4.13 -0.47 -25.41
N LEU A 46 -4.41 0.72 -25.95
CA LEU A 46 -4.12 2.01 -25.31
C LEU A 46 -5.09 2.31 -24.14
N VAL A 47 -5.56 1.26 -23.47
CA VAL A 47 -6.52 1.33 -22.38
C VAL A 47 -5.75 1.25 -21.06
N PRO A 48 -5.81 2.29 -20.21
CA PRO A 48 -5.26 2.22 -18.87
C PRO A 48 -5.92 1.11 -18.05
N LEU A 49 -5.12 0.36 -17.29
CA LEU A 49 -5.58 -0.74 -16.46
C LEU A 49 -5.18 -0.50 -15.01
N VAL A 50 -6.14 -0.60 -14.09
CA VAL A 50 -5.91 -0.47 -12.64
C VAL A 50 -6.58 -1.61 -11.91
N TRP A 51 -5.81 -2.42 -11.17
CA TRP A 51 -6.32 -3.51 -10.34
C TRP A 51 -5.92 -3.30 -8.89
N TYR A 52 -6.84 -3.64 -8.00
CA TYR A 52 -6.55 -3.84 -6.57
C TYR A 52 -6.54 -5.34 -6.35
N VAL A 53 -5.43 -5.85 -5.83
CA VAL A 53 -5.22 -7.27 -5.61
C VAL A 53 -4.78 -7.53 -4.18
N ASP A 54 -5.07 -8.73 -3.68
CA ASP A 54 -4.40 -9.25 -2.49
C ASP A 54 -3.00 -9.80 -2.83
N MET A 55 -2.34 -10.40 -1.84
CA MET A 55 -1.01 -10.97 -2.02
C MET A 55 -0.98 -12.26 -2.85
N GLU A 56 -2.13 -12.86 -3.15
CA GLU A 56 -2.26 -13.98 -4.09
C GLU A 56 -2.44 -13.48 -5.53
N GLY A 57 -2.51 -12.16 -5.74
CA GLY A 57 -2.76 -11.55 -7.03
C GLY A 57 -4.23 -11.66 -7.46
N ILE A 58 -5.15 -11.98 -6.54
CA ILE A 58 -6.57 -12.10 -6.84
C ILE A 58 -7.20 -10.71 -6.82
N ARG A 59 -7.90 -10.36 -7.91
CA ARG A 59 -8.54 -9.05 -8.07
C ARG A 59 -9.70 -8.90 -7.09
N LYS A 60 -9.68 -7.83 -6.31
CA LYS A 60 -10.75 -7.46 -5.39
C LYS A 60 -11.77 -6.61 -6.14
N THR A 61 -12.93 -7.20 -6.43
CA THR A 61 -14.03 -6.56 -7.19
C THR A 61 -14.86 -5.59 -6.35
N THR A 62 -14.65 -5.57 -5.03
CA THR A 62 -15.36 -4.69 -4.10
C THR A 62 -14.40 -4.32 -2.97
N VAL A 63 -14.10 -3.02 -2.82
CA VAL A 63 -13.53 -2.46 -1.58
C VAL A 63 -14.65 -2.42 -0.53
N ASN A 64 -15.14 -3.60 -0.11
CA ASN A 64 -16.10 -3.69 0.98
C ASN A 64 -15.37 -4.21 2.22
N GLN A 65 -15.45 -3.42 3.29
CA GLN A 65 -14.99 -3.81 4.62
C GLN A 65 -15.67 -5.12 5.07
N ARG A 66 -14.80 -6.07 5.46
CA ARG A 66 -15.00 -7.25 6.35
C ARG A 66 -15.72 -8.50 5.81
N SER A 67 -15.00 -9.62 5.86
CA SER A 67 -15.10 -10.60 6.96
C SER A 67 -13.72 -11.25 7.14
N PRO A 68 -13.20 -11.43 8.37
CA PRO A 68 -11.88 -12.03 8.58
C PRO A 68 -11.91 -13.49 8.11
N PRO A 69 -11.10 -13.88 7.12
CA PRO A 69 -10.90 -15.29 6.81
C PRO A 69 -10.06 -15.92 7.91
N VAL A 70 -10.46 -17.12 8.31
CA VAL A 70 -9.76 -17.95 9.28
C VAL A 70 -8.55 -18.59 8.61
N THR A 71 -7.36 -17.95 8.64
CA THR A 71 -6.01 -18.56 8.81
C THR A 71 -4.92 -17.48 8.67
N PRO A 72 -4.41 -16.85 9.75
CA PRO A 72 -3.56 -15.66 9.67
C PRO A 72 -2.28 -15.86 8.86
N GLY A 73 -2.36 -15.54 7.56
CA GLY A 73 -1.20 -15.34 6.71
C GLY A 73 -0.51 -14.03 7.06
N ILE A 74 0.83 -13.99 6.99
CA ILE A 74 1.63 -12.78 7.31
C ILE A 74 1.26 -11.53 6.47
N TYR A 75 0.45 -11.69 5.42
CA TYR A 75 0.02 -10.61 4.54
C TYR A 75 -1.50 -10.42 4.39
N GLU A 76 -2.31 -10.99 5.29
CA GLU A 76 -3.78 -10.94 5.20
C GLU A 76 -4.40 -9.54 5.11
N ASN A 77 -3.71 -8.53 5.63
CA ASN A 77 -4.16 -7.16 5.67
C ASN A 77 -3.52 -6.27 4.61
N TYR A 78 -2.83 -6.83 3.63
CA TYR A 78 -2.25 -6.05 2.54
C TYR A 78 -3.17 -6.00 1.33
N GLU A 79 -3.10 -4.87 0.64
CA GLU A 79 -3.66 -4.69 -0.68
C GLU A 79 -2.66 -3.95 -1.55
N VAL A 80 -2.53 -4.44 -2.78
CA VAL A 80 -1.63 -3.89 -3.78
C VAL A 80 -2.46 -3.32 -4.91
N ARG A 81 -2.25 -2.04 -5.19
CA ARG A 81 -2.74 -1.38 -6.39
C ARG A 81 -1.69 -1.54 -7.48
N LEU A 82 -2.06 -2.17 -8.59
CA LEU A 82 -1.24 -2.32 -9.79
C LEU A 82 -1.85 -1.48 -10.91
N GLU A 83 -1.02 -0.75 -11.63
CA GLU A 83 -1.45 0.13 -12.71
C GLU A 83 -0.57 -0.04 -13.95
N TRP A 84 -1.21 0.03 -15.12
CA TRP A 84 -0.60 0.19 -16.42
C TRP A 84 -1.20 1.42 -17.09
N ALA A 85 -0.33 2.37 -17.46
CA ALA A 85 -0.69 3.57 -18.21
C ALA A 85 0.04 3.54 -19.57
N PRO A 86 -0.61 3.03 -20.64
CA PRO A 86 -0.02 3.00 -21.96
C PRO A 86 0.13 4.41 -22.53
N GLN A 87 1.23 4.64 -23.23
CA GLN A 87 1.47 5.86 -24.00
C GLN A 87 1.51 5.56 -25.50
N GLU A 88 2.03 4.39 -25.86
CA GLU A 88 2.15 3.88 -27.23
C GLU A 88 1.69 2.42 -27.28
N PRO A 89 1.20 1.91 -28.43
CA PRO A 89 0.92 0.49 -28.58
C PRO A 89 2.15 -0.36 -28.30
N PHE A 90 1.97 -1.57 -27.79
CA PHE A 90 3.11 -2.42 -27.52
C PHE A 90 3.86 -2.78 -28.80
N ASN A 91 5.16 -2.50 -28.80
CA ASN A 91 6.08 -2.84 -29.87
C ASN A 91 7.42 -3.16 -29.22
N SER A 92 8.00 -4.33 -29.50
CA SER A 92 9.26 -4.78 -28.89
C SER A 92 10.45 -3.86 -29.17
N ASN A 93 10.36 -2.95 -30.15
CA ASN A 93 11.39 -1.96 -30.44
C ASN A 93 11.29 -0.70 -29.55
N THR A 94 10.12 -0.44 -28.95
CA THR A 94 9.87 0.77 -28.12
C THR A 94 9.54 0.41 -26.67
N CYS A 95 8.90 -0.74 -26.44
CA CYS A 95 8.70 -1.34 -25.13
C CYS A 95 9.89 -2.24 -24.78
N LEU A 96 10.70 -1.81 -23.82
CA LEU A 96 11.89 -2.58 -23.41
C LEU A 96 11.56 -3.80 -22.53
N ARG A 97 10.34 -3.85 -21.98
CA ARG A 97 9.90 -4.85 -21.02
C ARG A 97 8.43 -5.18 -21.19
N THR A 98 8.12 -6.48 -21.16
CA THR A 98 6.75 -6.99 -20.96
C THR A 98 6.29 -6.71 -19.52
N CYS A 99 5.01 -6.96 -19.23
CA CYS A 99 4.47 -6.74 -17.87
C CYS A 99 5.19 -7.57 -16.80
N LEU A 100 5.43 -8.86 -17.06
CA LEU A 100 6.09 -9.74 -16.10
C LEU A 100 7.55 -9.35 -15.89
N GLU A 101 8.29 -9.09 -16.97
CA GLU A 101 9.67 -8.63 -16.88
C GLU A 101 9.77 -7.29 -16.14
N ALA A 102 8.82 -6.38 -16.38
CA ALA A 102 8.80 -5.09 -15.71
C ALA A 102 8.70 -5.23 -14.19
N PHE A 103 7.75 -6.03 -13.70
CA PHE A 103 7.60 -6.23 -12.25
C PHE A 103 8.66 -7.14 -11.63
N GLN A 104 9.24 -8.06 -12.40
CA GLN A 104 10.41 -8.85 -11.97
C GLN A 104 11.62 -7.96 -11.69
N ASP A 105 11.94 -7.09 -12.65
CA ASP A 105 13.06 -6.17 -12.55
C ASP A 105 12.80 -5.14 -11.44
N VAL A 106 11.54 -4.70 -11.22
CA VAL A 106 11.17 -3.90 -10.03
C VAL A 106 11.52 -4.65 -8.74
N ALA A 107 11.08 -5.90 -8.59
CA ALA A 107 11.34 -6.71 -7.39
C ALA A 107 12.83 -7.01 -7.18
N SER A 108 13.61 -7.07 -8.26
CA SER A 108 15.06 -7.32 -8.21
C SER A 108 15.90 -6.03 -8.08
N SER A 109 15.28 -4.87 -8.28
CA SER A 109 15.94 -3.56 -8.20
C SER A 109 16.04 -3.08 -6.75
N PRO A 110 16.70 -1.94 -6.46
CA PRO A 110 16.65 -1.32 -5.14
C PRO A 110 15.22 -1.13 -4.61
N CYS A 111 14.23 -0.97 -5.49
CA CYS A 111 12.82 -0.88 -5.09
C CYS A 111 12.25 -2.16 -4.46
N GLY A 112 12.84 -3.34 -4.69
CA GLY A 112 12.50 -4.56 -3.96
C GLY A 112 13.33 -4.80 -2.71
N HIS A 113 14.39 -4.01 -2.53
CA HIS A 113 15.39 -4.22 -1.48
C HIS A 113 15.49 -3.01 -0.55
N THR A 114 14.33 -2.52 -0.10
CA THR A 114 14.20 -1.39 0.83
C THR A 114 14.05 -1.85 2.28
N GLY A 115 14.05 -0.88 3.20
CA GLY A 115 13.94 -1.10 4.63
C GLY A 115 15.26 -1.53 5.29
N GLY A 116 15.26 -1.63 6.62
CA GLY A 116 16.48 -1.90 7.40
C GLY A 116 17.14 -3.25 7.11
N GLU A 117 16.35 -4.24 6.67
CA GLU A 117 16.84 -5.57 6.30
C GLU A 117 17.04 -5.76 4.79
N GLY A 118 16.69 -4.77 3.95
CA GLY A 118 16.86 -4.83 2.50
C GLY A 118 16.06 -5.94 1.80
N ASN A 119 15.00 -6.43 2.43
CA ASN A 119 14.17 -7.54 1.95
C ASN A 119 12.74 -7.10 1.59
N ALA A 120 12.41 -5.82 1.74
CA ALA A 120 11.06 -5.32 1.55
C ALA A 120 10.91 -4.48 0.28
N MET A 121 9.79 -4.63 -0.40
CA MET A 121 9.38 -3.74 -1.48
C MET A 121 9.15 -2.33 -0.96
N ALA A 122 9.56 -1.32 -1.73
CA ALA A 122 9.13 0.06 -1.60
C ALA A 122 7.61 0.13 -1.63
N LYS A 123 7.03 1.02 -0.81
CA LYS A 123 5.57 1.17 -0.73
C LYS A 123 4.94 1.50 -2.07
N ASN A 124 5.59 2.32 -2.86
CA ASN A 124 5.09 2.68 -4.18
C ASN A 124 6.26 2.93 -5.12
N GLY A 125 5.92 2.95 -6.40
CA GLY A 125 6.85 3.35 -7.43
C GLY A 125 6.25 3.20 -8.82
N THR A 126 7.06 3.56 -9.80
CA THR A 126 6.70 3.54 -11.21
C THR A 126 7.91 3.20 -12.06
N TRP A 127 7.65 2.61 -13.22
CA TRP A 127 8.67 2.37 -14.21
C TRP A 127 8.15 2.62 -15.62
N ASP A 128 8.81 3.56 -16.30
CA ASP A 128 8.64 3.84 -17.72
C ASP A 128 9.42 2.81 -18.54
N VAL A 129 8.69 1.94 -19.24
CA VAL A 129 9.27 0.90 -20.11
C VAL A 129 9.38 1.33 -21.57
N GLY A 130 9.16 2.62 -21.85
CA GLY A 130 9.29 3.26 -23.16
C GLY A 130 7.97 3.43 -23.91
N CYS A 131 7.02 2.53 -23.71
CA CYS A 131 5.69 2.60 -24.33
C CYS A 131 4.56 2.85 -23.32
N GLY A 132 4.91 3.06 -22.06
CA GLY A 132 3.98 3.28 -20.98
C GLY A 132 4.62 3.04 -19.63
N ASN A 133 3.83 3.27 -18.59
CA ASN A 133 4.28 3.16 -17.21
C ASN A 133 3.58 2.02 -16.50
N TYR A 134 4.36 1.18 -15.84
CA TYR A 134 3.85 0.32 -14.77
C TYR A 134 4.03 1.00 -13.44
N SER A 135 3.01 0.93 -12.58
CA SER A 135 3.09 1.51 -11.24
C SER A 135 2.50 0.56 -10.20
N TRP A 136 3.02 0.65 -8.97
CA TRP A 136 2.50 -0.10 -7.83
C TRP A 136 2.32 0.80 -6.62
N SER A 137 1.39 0.41 -5.74
CA SER A 137 1.24 0.95 -4.41
C SER A 137 0.78 -0.14 -3.46
N ILE A 138 1.51 -0.36 -2.37
CA ILE A 138 1.26 -1.36 -1.35
C ILE A 138 0.72 -0.64 -0.12
N SER A 139 -0.46 -1.05 0.32
CA SER A 139 -1.12 -0.52 1.51
C SER A 139 -1.43 -1.65 2.48
N ARG A 140 -1.40 -1.32 3.76
CA ARG A 140 -1.86 -2.21 4.84
C ARG A 140 -3.17 -1.63 5.38
N TYR A 141 -4.20 -2.46 5.43
CA TYR A 141 -5.37 -2.18 6.24
C TYR A 141 -4.96 -2.31 7.71
N GLU A 142 -4.73 -1.17 8.37
CA GLU A 142 -4.80 -1.17 9.81
C GLU A 142 -6.24 -1.56 10.16
N HIS A 143 -6.42 -2.77 10.71
CA HIS A 143 -7.59 -3.00 11.52
C HIS A 143 -7.52 -1.95 12.61
N ILE A 144 -8.39 -0.95 12.53
CA ILE A 144 -8.83 -0.21 13.71
C ILE A 144 -9.47 -1.28 14.59
N SER A 145 -8.65 -2.03 15.31
CA SER A 145 -9.06 -2.59 16.58
C SER A 145 -9.53 -1.38 17.35
N SER A 146 -10.72 -1.49 17.91
CA SER A 146 -11.39 -0.47 18.70
C SER A 146 -10.63 -0.17 20.00
N SER A 147 -9.36 0.21 19.91
CA SER A 147 -8.49 0.66 21.01
C SER A 147 -8.45 2.19 21.11
N SER A 148 -9.27 2.91 20.33
CA SER A 148 -9.53 4.34 20.54
C SER A 148 -10.55 4.61 21.67
N ARG A 149 -10.97 3.58 22.42
CA ARG A 149 -11.81 3.78 23.63
C ARG A 149 -11.02 4.10 24.90
N ASP A 150 -9.69 3.96 24.91
CA ASP A 150 -8.92 4.21 26.13
C ASP A 150 -8.25 5.59 26.21
N PHE A 151 -8.21 6.38 25.11
CA PHE A 151 -7.61 7.72 25.14
C PHE A 151 -8.60 8.85 25.50
N ASN A 152 -9.91 8.59 25.49
CA ASN A 152 -10.92 9.62 25.78
C ASN A 152 -11.52 9.54 27.20
N GLN A 153 -11.00 8.66 28.06
CA GLN A 153 -11.43 8.57 29.46
C GLN A 153 -10.46 9.23 30.45
N GLN A 154 -9.24 9.59 30.03
CA GLN A 154 -8.30 10.34 30.88
C GLN A 154 -8.45 11.86 30.81
N THR A 155 -9.15 12.42 29.81
CA THR A 155 -9.34 13.87 29.67
C THR A 155 -10.66 14.39 30.25
N GLN A 156 -11.63 13.53 30.58
CA GLN A 156 -12.90 13.97 31.19
C GLN A 156 -12.93 13.91 32.72
N THR A 157 -12.00 13.23 33.39
CA THR A 157 -11.97 13.18 34.87
C THR A 157 -11.26 14.39 35.49
N SER A 158 -10.50 15.17 34.72
CA SER A 158 -9.70 16.29 35.26
C SER A 158 -10.44 17.64 35.33
N LEU A 159 -11.63 17.77 34.73
CA LEU A 159 -12.38 19.04 34.72
C LEU A 159 -13.50 19.12 35.76
N TYR A 160 -13.78 18.04 36.49
CA TYR A 160 -14.82 18.02 37.55
C TYR A 160 -14.30 18.28 38.97
N GLN A 161 -13.00 18.50 39.17
CA GLN A 161 -12.42 18.79 40.49
C GLN A 161 -12.09 20.26 40.74
N ALA A 162 -12.41 21.18 39.81
CA ALA A 162 -12.10 22.60 39.95
C ALA A 162 -13.31 23.49 40.37
N SER A 163 -14.45 22.91 40.73
CA SER A 163 -15.69 23.67 41.03
C SER A 163 -16.28 23.50 42.43
N SER A 164 -15.61 22.78 43.35
CA SER A 164 -16.04 22.69 44.76
C SER A 164 -15.17 23.54 45.68
N SER A 165 -15.11 24.84 45.39
CA SER A 165 -14.85 25.86 46.42
C SER A 165 -16.17 26.55 46.65
N VAL A 166 -16.79 26.40 47.83
CA VAL A 166 -17.75 27.34 48.47
C VAL A 166 -18.48 26.64 49.63
N LEU A 167 -18.36 27.26 50.82
CA LEU A 167 -19.17 27.21 52.05
C LEU A 167 -18.82 26.20 53.18
N ALA A 168 -18.18 26.78 54.21
CA ALA A 168 -18.18 26.33 55.59
C ALA A 168 -19.57 26.52 56.26
N PRO A 169 -19.88 25.75 57.31
CA PRO A 169 -20.83 26.19 58.33
C PRO A 169 -20.15 26.35 59.70
N THR A 170 -20.24 27.58 60.21
CA THR A 170 -20.06 27.97 61.60
C THR A 170 -21.17 27.37 62.46
N LEU A 171 -20.85 26.71 63.57
CA LEU A 171 -21.83 26.33 64.60
C LEU A 171 -21.40 26.93 65.94
N LEU A 172 -22.05 28.03 66.30
CA LEU A 172 -22.07 28.59 67.65
C LEU A 172 -23.06 27.79 68.52
N HIS A 173 -22.63 27.41 69.72
CA HIS A 173 -23.47 26.93 70.81
C HIS A 173 -23.97 28.13 71.65
N ALA A 174 -25.28 28.22 71.88
CA ALA A 174 -25.88 28.92 73.02
C ALA A 174 -27.32 28.46 73.22
N GLY A 175 -27.66 28.02 74.43
CA GLY A 175 -29.00 27.62 74.85
C GLY A 175 -28.96 26.49 75.87
#